data_AF-A0A399F2Q5-F1
#
_entry.id   AF-A0A399F2Q5-F1
#
_cell.length_a   1.000
_cell.length_b   1.000
_cell.length_c   1.000
_cell.angle_alpha   90.00
_cell.angle_beta   90.00
_cell.angle_gamma   90.00
#
_symmetry.space_group_name_H-M   'P 1'
#
loop_
_entity.id
_entity.type
_entity.pdbx_description
1 polymer ?
#
loop_
_entity_poly.entity_id
_entity_poly.type
_entity_poly.pdbx_seq_one_letter_code
_entity_poly.pdbx_strand_id
1 'polypeptide(L)'
;MPTPALQRWLEALLEPQAPLPERRRGYSWLYAAGGAAQALLAALAYGLMGPLGPVPGWVGAVYLGIALAAWAWLLRRKRLARAGKQKSRHAAMALLDVAAFSTSLMLGALALRAELWLWGSLVVAFGLSAYAAGLAGLLRQLEQP
;
A
#
# COMPACT_ATOMS: atom_id res chain seq x y z
N MET A 1 -9.10 5.42 -26.08
CA MET A 1 -9.64 4.06 -25.91
C MET A 1 -8.56 3.20 -25.25
N PRO A 2 -8.83 2.48 -24.16
CA PRO A 2 -7.84 1.59 -23.57
C PRO A 2 -7.44 0.53 -24.59
N THR A 3 -6.16 0.18 -24.65
CA THR A 3 -5.67 -0.86 -25.57
C THR A 3 -6.30 -2.21 -25.22
N PRO A 4 -6.49 -3.12 -26.20
CA PRO A 4 -7.11 -4.43 -25.95
C PRO A 4 -6.35 -5.26 -24.89
N ALA A 5 -5.04 -5.03 -24.73
CA ALA A 5 -4.25 -5.60 -23.66
C ALA A 5 -4.62 -5.07 -22.26
N LEU A 6 -4.95 -3.77 -22.15
CA LEU A 6 -5.38 -3.15 -20.89
C LEU A 6 -6.78 -3.61 -20.49
N GLN A 7 -7.68 -3.79 -21.45
CA GLN A 7 -9.02 -4.34 -21.20
C GLN A 7 -8.94 -5.78 -20.70
N ARG A 8 -8.18 -6.66 -21.36
CA ARG A 8 -7.97 -8.04 -20.87
C ARG A 8 -7.32 -8.09 -19.49
N TRP A 9 -6.42 -7.17 -19.19
CA TRP A 9 -5.78 -7.07 -17.87
C TRP A 9 -6.76 -6.60 -16.77
N LEU A 10 -7.63 -5.63 -17.09
CA LEU A 10 -8.71 -5.16 -16.22
C LEU A 10 -9.76 -6.25 -15.99
N GLU A 11 -10.14 -6.99 -17.03
CA GLU A 11 -11.03 -8.14 -16.96
C GLU A 11 -10.42 -9.25 -16.10
N ALA A 12 -9.14 -9.59 -16.28
CA ALA A 12 -8.45 -10.58 -15.45
C ALA A 12 -8.40 -10.18 -13.96
N LEU A 13 -8.29 -8.88 -13.66
CA LEU A 13 -8.33 -8.34 -12.29
C LEU A 13 -9.74 -8.35 -11.68
N LEU A 14 -10.78 -8.10 -12.48
CA LEU A 14 -12.16 -7.93 -12.02
C LEU A 14 -12.99 -9.22 -12.09
N GLU A 15 -12.65 -10.18 -12.96
CA GLU A 15 -13.45 -11.37 -13.23
C GLU A 15 -12.85 -12.65 -12.60
N PRO A 16 -13.62 -13.38 -11.76
CA PRO A 16 -13.27 -14.66 -11.12
C PRO A 16 -12.73 -15.76 -12.03
N GLN A 17 -13.02 -15.72 -13.33
CA GLN A 17 -12.85 -16.84 -14.25
C GLN A 17 -11.52 -16.83 -15.02
N ALA A 18 -10.70 -15.78 -14.89
CA ALA A 18 -9.37 -15.75 -15.51
C ALA A 18 -8.42 -16.77 -14.86
N PRO A 19 -7.53 -17.42 -15.64
CA PRO A 19 -6.61 -18.42 -15.10
C PRO A 19 -5.72 -17.83 -14.00
N LEU A 20 -5.52 -18.60 -12.93
CA LEU A 20 -4.69 -18.25 -11.76
C LEU A 20 -3.34 -17.58 -12.07
N PRO A 21 -2.52 -18.06 -13.05
CA PRO A 21 -1.25 -17.41 -13.36
C PRO A 21 -1.41 -15.97 -13.87
N GLU A 22 -2.46 -15.67 -14.62
CA GLU A 22 -2.72 -14.32 -15.15
C GLU A 22 -3.17 -13.36 -14.05
N ARG A 23 -4.04 -13.84 -13.14
CA ARG A 23 -4.45 -13.08 -11.95
C ARG A 23 -3.27 -12.73 -11.06
N ARG A 24 -2.42 -13.72 -10.76
CA ARG A 24 -1.21 -13.54 -9.93
C ARG A 24 -0.29 -12.48 -10.53
N ARG A 25 -0.12 -12.51 -11.86
CA ARG A 25 0.70 -11.54 -12.59
C ARG A 25 0.06 -10.15 -12.60
N GLY A 26 -1.26 -10.06 -12.75
CA GLY A 26 -2.01 -8.81 -12.69
C GLY A 26 -1.90 -8.11 -11.33
N TYR A 27 -2.14 -8.83 -10.24
CA TYR A 27 -2.00 -8.27 -8.89
C TYR A 27 -0.56 -7.90 -8.53
N SER A 28 0.42 -8.71 -8.95
CA SER A 28 1.84 -8.37 -8.79
C SER A 28 2.20 -7.10 -9.54
N TRP A 29 1.70 -6.92 -10.77
CA TRP A 29 1.90 -5.70 -11.55
C TRP A 29 1.23 -4.49 -10.91
N LEU A 30 0.02 -4.65 -10.38
CA LEU A 30 -0.69 -3.57 -9.68
C LEU A 30 0.07 -3.13 -8.43
N TYR A 31 0.64 -4.08 -7.68
CA TYR A 31 1.51 -3.78 -6.53
C TYR A 31 2.84 -3.15 -6.97
N ALA A 32 3.46 -3.61 -8.06
CA ALA A 32 4.70 -3.03 -8.54
C ALA A 32 4.49 -1.58 -9.02
N ALA A 33 3.52 -1.36 -9.92
CA ALA A 33 3.22 -0.06 -10.47
C ALA A 33 2.66 0.91 -9.42
N GLY A 34 1.72 0.45 -8.58
CA GLY A 34 1.16 1.24 -7.50
C GLY A 34 2.21 1.60 -6.45
N GLY A 35 3.03 0.64 -6.02
CA GLY A 35 4.12 0.87 -5.07
C GLY A 35 5.16 1.85 -5.62
N ALA A 36 5.58 1.68 -6.88
CA ALA A 36 6.52 2.59 -7.54
C ALA A 36 5.96 4.02 -7.66
N ALA A 37 4.69 4.16 -8.06
CA ALA A 37 4.05 5.47 -8.15
C ALA A 37 3.98 6.18 -6.80
N GLN A 38 3.64 5.45 -5.71
CA GLN A 38 3.59 6.03 -4.37
C GLN A 38 4.98 6.36 -3.81
N ALA A 39 5.98 5.52 -4.08
CA ALA A 39 7.37 5.81 -3.73
C ALA A 39 7.89 7.06 -4.45
N LEU A 40 7.59 7.19 -5.74
CA LEU A 40 8.00 8.34 -6.54
C LEU A 40 7.27 9.61 -6.09
N LEU A 41 5.98 9.51 -5.76
CA LEU A 41 5.22 10.61 -5.16
C LEU A 41 5.81 11.06 -3.83
N ALA A 42 6.13 10.12 -2.94
CA ALA A 42 6.74 10.41 -1.64
C ALA A 42 8.15 11.01 -1.80
N ALA A 43 8.93 10.51 -2.76
CA ALA A 43 10.25 11.07 -3.06
C ALA A 43 10.15 12.49 -3.63
N LEU A 44 9.16 12.75 -4.51
CA LEU A 44 8.88 14.08 -5.02
C LEU A 44 8.45 15.03 -3.91
N ALA A 45 7.51 14.59 -3.05
CA ALA A 45 7.07 15.35 -1.89
C ALA A 45 8.23 15.64 -0.93
N TYR A 46 9.07 14.64 -0.65
CA TYR A 46 10.29 14.84 0.13
C TYR A 46 11.20 15.88 -0.52
N GLY A 47 11.49 15.76 -1.82
CA GLY A 47 12.38 16.66 -2.54
C GLY A 47 11.88 18.11 -2.62
N LEU A 48 10.56 18.30 -2.76
CA LEU A 48 9.91 19.61 -2.80
C LEU A 48 9.68 20.22 -1.40
N MET A 49 9.61 19.39 -0.35
CA MET A 49 9.52 19.87 1.02
C MET A 49 10.84 20.51 1.47
N GLY A 50 10.75 21.74 1.96
CA GLY A 50 11.84 22.37 2.72
C GLY A 50 12.10 21.65 4.04
N PRO A 51 13.25 21.91 4.69
CA PRO A 51 13.52 21.39 6.03
C PRO A 51 12.47 21.94 7.01
N LEU A 52 11.86 21.06 7.80
CA LEU A 52 10.90 21.46 8.84
C LEU A 52 11.60 21.91 10.13
N GLY A 53 12.91 21.64 10.24
CA GLY A 53 13.71 21.90 11.43
C GLY A 53 13.52 20.83 12.51
N PRO A 54 14.26 20.93 13.61
CA PRO A 54 14.21 19.97 14.70
C PRO A 54 12.85 20.02 15.41
N VAL A 55 12.21 18.87 15.51
CA VAL A 55 10.92 18.69 16.19
C VAL A 55 11.10 17.79 17.42
N PRO A 56 10.32 17.98 18.50
CA PRO A 56 10.38 17.10 19.66
C PRO A 56 10.22 15.61 19.29
N GLY A 57 11.07 14.74 19.87
CA GLY A 57 11.12 13.32 19.52
C GLY A 57 9.80 12.55 19.70
N TRP A 58 8.91 13.01 20.59
CA TRP A 58 7.59 12.41 20.78
C TRP A 58 6.69 12.52 19.53
N VAL A 59 6.94 13.49 18.64
CA VAL A 59 6.20 13.63 17.38
C VAL A 59 6.45 12.44 16.45
N GLY A 60 7.65 11.86 16.49
CA GLY A 60 7.96 10.63 15.75
C GLY A 60 7.14 9.43 16.21
N ALA A 61 6.92 9.30 17.53
CA ALA A 61 6.04 8.29 18.09
C ALA A 61 4.56 8.50 17.66
N VAL A 62 4.13 9.76 17.53
CA VAL A 62 2.80 10.09 16.99
C VAL A 62 2.66 9.65 15.53
N TYR A 63 3.65 9.92 14.68
CA TYR A 63 3.62 9.46 13.28
C TYR A 63 3.58 7.94 13.16
N LEU A 64 4.36 7.22 13.98
CA LEU A 64 4.28 5.78 14.04
C LEU A 64 2.91 5.29 14.51
N GLY A 65 2.34 5.94 15.53
CA GLY A 65 0.99 5.66 16.03
C GLY A 65 -0.09 5.85 14.95
N ILE A 66 0.00 6.90 14.15
CA ILE A 66 -0.90 7.15 13.02
C ILE A 66 -0.78 6.03 11.97
N ALA A 67 0.45 5.64 11.60
CA ALA A 67 0.69 4.55 10.65
C ALA A 67 0.11 3.22 11.16
N LEU A 68 0.30 2.91 12.44
CA LEU A 68 -0.25 1.72 13.08
C LEU A 68 -1.78 1.76 13.15
N ALA A 69 -2.38 2.90 13.48
CA ALA A 69 -3.82 3.06 13.54
C ALA A 69 -4.46 2.92 12.15
N ALA A 70 -3.86 3.53 11.13
CA ALA A 70 -4.28 3.39 9.73
C ALA A 70 -4.21 1.91 9.30
N TRP A 71 -3.14 1.21 9.66
CA TRP A 71 -2.98 -0.22 9.38
C TRP A 71 -4.01 -1.08 10.14
N ALA A 72 -4.25 -0.82 11.42
CA ALA A 72 -5.26 -1.54 12.20
C ALA A 72 -6.67 -1.35 11.63
N TRP A 73 -6.98 -0.12 11.21
CA TRP A 73 -8.23 0.19 10.52
C TRP A 73 -8.35 -0.54 9.18
N LEU A 74 -7.27 -0.58 8.39
CA LEU A 74 -7.18 -1.35 7.15
C LEU A 74 -7.45 -2.84 7.40
N LEU A 75 -6.81 -3.44 8.41
CA LEU A 75 -7.04 -4.84 8.79
C LEU A 75 -8.50 -5.08 9.16
N ARG A 76 -9.13 -4.16 9.91
CA ARG A 76 -10.55 -4.22 10.26
C ARG A 76 -11.44 -4.16 9.02
N ARG A 77 -11.17 -3.23 8.09
CA ARG A 77 -11.87 -3.11 6.80
C ARG A 77 -11.72 -4.36 5.96
N LYS A 78 -10.51 -4.93 5.88
CA LYS A 78 -10.26 -6.20 5.20
C LYS A 78 -11.06 -7.32 5.81
N ARG A 79 -11.14 -7.44 7.15
CA ARG A 79 -11.96 -8.45 7.86
C ARG A 79 -13.45 -8.31 7.51
N LEU A 80 -13.99 -7.08 7.54
CA LEU A 80 -15.38 -6.82 7.16
C LEU A 80 -15.65 -7.15 5.70
N ALA A 81 -14.73 -6.78 4.80
CA ALA A 81 -14.81 -7.17 3.39
C ALA A 81 -14.76 -8.70 3.22
N ARG A 82 -14.15 -9.45 4.16
CA ARG A 82 -14.17 -10.91 4.09
C ARG A 82 -15.52 -11.55 4.34
N ALA A 83 -16.34 -10.91 5.15
CA ALA A 83 -17.69 -11.37 5.43
C ALA A 83 -18.66 -11.11 4.25
N GLY A 84 -18.29 -10.21 3.32
CA GLY A 84 -19.11 -9.89 2.14
C GLY A 84 -18.78 -10.76 0.92
N LYS A 85 -19.83 -11.25 0.23
CA LYS A 85 -19.74 -11.99 -1.06
C LYS A 85 -19.49 -11.06 -2.27
N GLN A 86 -18.56 -10.11 -2.20
CA GLN A 86 -18.28 -9.21 -3.33
C GLN A 86 -17.20 -9.78 -4.28
N LYS A 87 -17.54 -9.87 -5.58
CA LYS A 87 -16.65 -10.34 -6.67
C LYS A 87 -15.36 -9.50 -6.81
N SER A 88 -15.38 -8.21 -6.44
CA SER A 88 -14.25 -7.26 -6.59
C SER A 88 -13.35 -7.13 -5.35
N ARG A 89 -13.52 -8.01 -4.35
CA ARG A 89 -12.87 -7.91 -3.04
C ARG A 89 -11.33 -7.89 -3.11
N HIS A 90 -10.72 -8.61 -4.05
CA HIS A 90 -9.26 -8.74 -4.12
C HIS A 90 -8.60 -7.48 -4.71
N ALA A 91 -9.21 -6.89 -5.75
CA ALA A 91 -8.82 -5.59 -6.29
C ALA A 91 -8.97 -4.47 -5.26
N ALA A 92 -10.09 -4.44 -4.53
CA ALA A 92 -10.29 -3.46 -3.46
C ALA A 92 -9.23 -3.60 -2.35
N MET A 93 -8.87 -4.82 -1.95
CA MET A 93 -7.80 -5.05 -0.98
C MET A 93 -6.43 -4.58 -1.48
N ALA A 94 -6.09 -4.88 -2.74
CA ALA A 94 -4.83 -4.47 -3.33
C ALA A 94 -4.69 -2.94 -3.43
N LEU A 95 -5.74 -2.24 -3.84
CA LEU A 95 -5.75 -0.77 -3.89
C LEU A 95 -5.65 -0.15 -2.49
N LEU A 96 -6.34 -0.73 -1.51
CA LEU A 96 -6.27 -0.31 -0.12
C LEU A 96 -4.86 -0.49 0.47
N ASP A 97 -4.14 -1.55 0.09
CA ASP A 97 -2.74 -1.75 0.50
C ASP A 97 -1.80 -0.71 -0.12
N VAL A 98 -1.97 -0.41 -1.40
CA VAL A 98 -1.20 0.65 -2.10
C VAL A 98 -1.47 2.02 -1.45
N ALA A 99 -2.71 2.32 -1.10
CA ALA A 99 -3.07 3.57 -0.43
C ALA A 99 -2.45 3.65 0.98
N ALA A 100 -2.53 2.58 1.77
CA ALA A 100 -1.92 2.53 3.10
C ALA A 100 -0.39 2.67 3.04
N PHE A 101 0.24 2.09 2.01
CA PHE A 101 1.67 2.24 1.76
C PHE A 101 2.06 3.70 1.48
N SER A 102 1.27 4.42 0.68
CA SER A 102 1.45 5.86 0.44
C SER A 102 1.46 6.67 1.73
N THR A 103 0.50 6.41 2.61
CA THR A 103 0.41 7.12 3.90
C THR A 103 1.66 6.91 4.75
N SER A 104 2.14 5.67 4.85
CA SER A 104 3.38 5.37 5.60
C SER A 104 4.60 6.04 4.98
N LEU A 105 4.72 6.06 3.65
CA LEU A 105 5.83 6.74 2.98
C LEU A 105 5.81 8.26 3.19
N MET A 106 4.63 8.87 3.13
CA MET A 106 4.48 10.32 3.34
C MET A 106 4.81 10.72 4.79
N LEU A 107 4.34 9.94 5.78
CA LEU A 107 4.69 10.14 7.18
C LEU A 107 6.19 9.93 7.43
N GLY A 108 6.79 8.94 6.77
CA GLY A 108 8.24 8.72 6.79
C GLY A 108 9.02 9.91 6.24
N ALA A 109 8.61 10.43 5.07
CA ALA A 109 9.22 11.61 4.45
C ALA A 109 9.13 12.85 5.36
N LEU A 110 7.98 13.08 5.98
CA LEU A 110 7.78 14.15 6.96
C LEU A 110 8.69 14.01 8.18
N ALA A 111 8.78 12.81 8.74
CA ALA A 111 9.65 12.53 9.88
C ALA A 111 11.14 12.77 9.55
N LEU A 112 11.59 12.35 8.36
CA LEU A 112 12.95 12.62 7.91
C LEU A 112 13.22 14.12 7.71
N ARG A 113 12.25 14.87 7.18
CA ARG A 113 12.36 16.34 7.06
C ARG A 113 12.32 17.09 8.39
N ALA A 114 11.83 16.45 9.45
CA ALA A 114 11.78 16.96 10.81
C ALA A 114 12.97 16.51 11.69
N GLU A 115 14.05 16.00 11.07
CA GLU A 115 15.25 15.46 11.75
C GLU A 115 14.98 14.24 12.66
N LEU A 116 13.83 13.60 12.51
CA LEU A 116 13.45 12.40 13.26
C LEU A 116 13.90 11.13 12.52
N TRP A 117 15.19 11.01 12.24
CA TRP A 117 15.77 9.94 11.41
C TRP A 117 15.37 8.52 11.83
N LEU A 118 15.44 8.24 13.14
CA LEU A 118 15.06 6.94 13.70
C LEU A 118 13.57 6.65 13.48
N TRP A 119 12.69 7.61 13.76
CA TRP A 119 11.25 7.41 13.60
C TRP A 119 10.83 7.34 12.13
N GLY A 120 11.40 8.18 11.27
CA GLY A 120 11.13 8.15 9.84
C GLY A 120 11.52 6.83 9.21
N SER A 121 12.70 6.30 9.54
CA SER A 121 13.13 4.98 9.06
C SER A 121 12.23 3.85 9.57
N LEU A 122 11.80 3.88 10.85
CA LEU A 122 10.86 2.89 11.40
C LEU A 122 9.50 2.93 10.68
N VAL A 123 8.96 4.11 10.41
CA VAL A 123 7.68 4.27 9.70
C VAL A 123 7.77 3.75 8.26
N VAL A 124 8.86 4.04 7.55
CA VAL A 124 9.10 3.53 6.19
C VAL A 124 9.27 2.01 6.20
N ALA A 125 10.09 1.48 7.11
CA ALA A 125 10.32 0.05 7.25
C ALA A 125 9.02 -0.71 7.57
N PHE A 126 8.20 -0.15 8.46
CA PHE A 126 6.87 -0.68 8.75
C PHE A 126 5.97 -0.67 7.51
N GLY A 127 5.89 0.45 6.79
CA GLY A 127 5.12 0.58 5.56
C GLY A 127 5.50 -0.47 4.51
N LEU A 128 6.80 -0.65 4.26
CA LEU A 128 7.32 -1.67 3.33
C LEU A 128 6.98 -3.09 3.78
N SER A 129 7.15 -3.40 5.07
CA SER A 129 6.86 -4.72 5.62
C SER A 129 5.38 -5.05 5.53
N ALA A 130 4.52 -4.08 5.87
CA ALA A 130 3.07 -4.20 5.79
C ALA A 130 2.59 -4.38 4.35
N TYR A 131 3.19 -3.65 3.40
CA TYR A 131 2.92 -3.76 1.98
C TYR A 131 3.30 -5.13 1.41
N ALA A 132 4.50 -5.62 1.73
CA ALA A 132 4.96 -6.95 1.33
C ALA A 132 4.09 -8.07 1.94
N ALA A 133 3.67 -7.92 3.20
CA ALA A 133 2.75 -8.85 3.85
C ALA A 133 1.36 -8.83 3.20
N GLY A 134 0.88 -7.67 2.76
CA GLY A 134 -0.35 -7.51 1.98
C GLY A 134 -0.31 -8.28 0.67
N LEU A 135 0.77 -8.12 -0.09
CA LEU A 135 1.01 -8.86 -1.34
C LEU A 135 1.07 -10.36 -1.11
N ALA A 136 1.92 -10.83 -0.18
CA ALA A 136 2.07 -12.25 0.13
C ALA A 136 0.75 -12.87 0.60
N GLY A 137 -0.02 -12.15 1.42
CA GLY A 137 -1.34 -12.58 1.87
C GLY A 137 -2.36 -12.67 0.74
N LEU A 138 -2.33 -11.72 -0.21
CA LEU A 138 -3.21 -11.74 -1.38
C LEU A 138 -2.85 -12.88 -2.33
N LEU A 139 -1.56 -13.11 -2.58
CA LEU A 139 -1.09 -14.22 -3.41
C LEU A 139 -1.51 -15.58 -2.83
N ARG A 140 -1.38 -15.77 -1.51
CA ARG A 140 -1.86 -16.98 -0.82
C ARG A 140 -3.38 -17.15 -0.90
N GLN A 141 -4.15 -16.06 -0.83
CA GLN A 141 -5.61 -16.12 -0.96
C GLN A 141 -6.05 -16.51 -2.37
N LEU A 142 -5.28 -16.13 -3.40
CA LEU A 142 -5.55 -16.55 -4.77
C LEU A 142 -5.28 -18.05 -4.99
N GLU A 143 -4.37 -18.66 -4.22
CA GLU A 143 -4.05 -20.09 -4.30
C GLU A 143 -5.08 -20.99 -3.58
N GLN A 144 -5.94 -20.42 -2.74
CA GLN A 144 -7.00 -21.14 -2.03
C GLN A 144 -8.28 -21.18 -2.89
N PRO A 145 -8.87 -22.36 -3.14
CA PRO A 145 -10.04 -22.54 -4.01
C PRO A 145 -11.32 -21.90 -3.45
#